data_AF-A0A944L7B3-F1
#
_entry.id   AF-A0A944L7B3-F1
#
_cell.length_a   1.000
_cell.length_b   1.000
_cell.length_c   1.000
_cell.angle_alpha   90.00
_cell.angle_beta   90.00
_cell.angle_gamma   90.00
#
_symmetry.space_group_name_H-M   'P 1'
#
loop_
_entity.id
_entity.type
_entity.pdbx_description
1 polymer ?
#
loop_
_entity_poly.entity_id
_entity_poly.type
_entity_poly.pdbx_seq_one_letter_code
_entity_poly.pdbx_strand_id
1 'polypeptide(L)' 'MAERGNTTHGPHLDDKMKQETQGMVKGNQPAHVEEFRETEPFPDDTDPQEVQDAADPNAETTTGEEE' A
#
# COMPACT_ATOMS: atom_id res chain seq x y z
N MET A 1 13.85 -11.16 28.85
CA MET A 1 13.48 -10.52 27.56
C MET A 1 13.83 -11.49 26.46
N ALA A 2 12.92 -11.86 25.56
CA ALA A 2 13.23 -12.73 24.43
C ALA A 2 13.60 -11.86 23.23
N GLU A 3 14.90 -11.75 22.98
CA GLU A 3 15.43 -11.17 21.74
C GLU A 3 15.06 -12.10 20.57
N ARG A 4 13.94 -11.82 19.91
CA ARG A 4 13.64 -12.46 18.62
C ARG A 4 14.47 -11.77 17.54
N GLY A 5 15.75 -12.12 17.49
CA GLY A 5 16.60 -11.89 16.32
C GLY A 5 16.30 -12.92 15.22
N ASN A 6 16.83 -12.67 14.02
CA ASN A 6 16.83 -13.66 12.94
C ASN A 6 17.69 -14.86 13.37
N THR A 7 17.16 -16.08 13.26
CA THR A 7 17.91 -17.31 13.58
C THR A 7 18.74 -17.83 12.41
N THR A 8 18.56 -17.25 11.22
CA THR A 8 19.21 -17.68 9.96
C THR A 8 20.56 -17.00 9.75
N HIS A 9 20.69 -15.74 10.15
CA HIS A 9 21.87 -14.92 9.92
C HIS A 9 22.40 -14.36 11.25
N GLY A 10 23.70 -14.02 11.29
CA GLY A 10 24.28 -13.37 12.45
C GLY A 10 23.91 -11.87 12.51
N PRO A 11 24.01 -11.23 13.69
CA PRO A 11 23.53 -9.87 13.92
C PRO A 11 24.16 -8.84 12.96
N HIS A 12 25.44 -8.98 12.65
CA HIS A 12 26.12 -8.10 11.70
C HIS A 12 25.59 -8.22 10.27
N LEU A 13 25.22 -9.44 9.84
CA LEU A 13 24.67 -9.65 8.50
C LEU A 13 23.23 -9.13 8.41
N ASP A 14 22.45 -9.30 9.48
CA ASP A 14 21.10 -8.72 9.59
C ASP A 14 21.12 -7.19 9.47
N ASP A 15 22.04 -6.52 10.17
CA ASP A 15 22.16 -5.07 10.09
C ASP A 15 22.46 -4.60 8.66
N LYS A 16 23.32 -5.33 7.94
CA LYS A 16 23.65 -5.05 6.55
C LYS A 16 22.43 -5.23 5.63
N MET A 17 21.71 -6.35 5.75
CA MET A 17 20.51 -6.61 4.94
C MET A 17 19.39 -5.59 5.24
N LYS A 18 19.24 -5.20 6.50
CA LYS A 18 18.32 -4.14 6.91
C LYS A 18 18.69 -2.82 6.24
N GLN A 19 19.98 -2.47 6.18
CA GLN A 19 20.44 -1.25 5.52
C GLN A 19 20.14 -1.27 4.02
N GLU A 20 20.37 -2.41 3.35
CA GLU A 20 20.09 -2.59 1.92
C GLU A 20 18.58 -2.47 1.61
N THR A 21 17.73 -3.05 2.45
CA THR A 21 16.26 -3.03 2.26
C THR A 21 15.58 -1.75 2.75
N GLN A 22 16.22 -0.98 3.63
CA GLN A 22 15.63 0.22 4.24
C GLN A 22 15.20 1.26 3.21
N GLY A 23 15.96 1.41 2.12
CA GLY A 23 15.62 2.32 1.03
C GLY A 23 14.34 1.92 0.30
N MET A 24 14.10 0.62 0.11
CA MET A 24 12.88 0.11 -0.54
C MET A 24 11.65 0.31 0.35
N VAL A 25 11.80 0.09 1.66
CA VAL A 25 10.70 0.27 2.63
C VAL A 25 10.31 1.75 2.77
N LYS A 26 11.28 2.66 2.75
CA LYS A 26 11.05 4.10 2.97
C LYS A 26 10.86 4.91 1.68
N GLY A 27 11.27 4.37 0.54
CA GLY A 27 11.57 5.18 -0.65
C GLY A 27 10.39 5.58 -1.51
N ASN A 28 9.19 5.03 -1.29
CA ASN A 28 8.09 5.20 -2.24
C ASN A 28 6.78 5.69 -1.62
N GLN A 29 6.84 6.45 -0.52
CA GLN A 29 5.64 7.06 0.02
C GLN A 29 5.64 8.59 -0.20
N PRO A 30 4.51 9.16 -0.69
CA PRO A 30 4.37 10.60 -0.84
C PRO A 30 4.47 11.32 0.51
N ALA A 31 4.60 12.64 0.49
CA ALA A 31 4.64 13.43 1.72
C ALA A 31 3.32 13.26 2.51
N HIS A 32 3.40 12.50 3.60
CA HIS A 32 2.28 12.24 4.51
C HIS A 32 1.88 13.50 5.29
N VAL A 33 0.58 13.69 5.47
CA VAL A 33 0.01 14.68 6.40
C VAL A 33 -0.55 13.95 7.62
N GLU A 34 -1.15 14.67 8.56
CA GLU A 34 -1.86 14.00 9.67
C GLU A 34 -2.94 13.06 9.08
N GLU A 35 -3.01 11.80 9.53
CA GLU A 35 -3.85 10.73 8.95
C GLU A 35 -5.29 11.18 8.66
N PHE A 36 -5.90 11.94 9.57
CA PHE A 36 -7.27 12.46 9.41
C PHE A 36 -7.44 13.52 8.32
N ARG A 37 -6.33 14.01 7.74
CA ARG A 37 -6.26 14.95 6.61
C ARG A 37 -5.72 14.28 5.35
N GLU A 38 -5.25 13.05 5.43
CA GLU A 38 -4.76 12.34 4.25
C GLU A 38 -5.94 12.03 3.34
N THR A 39 -5.75 12.31 2.05
CA THR A 39 -6.72 11.89 1.04
C THR A 39 -6.51 10.41 0.79
N GLU A 40 -7.60 9.65 0.75
CA GLU A 40 -7.58 8.23 0.39
C GLU A 40 -6.87 8.01 -0.96
N PRO A 41 -6.15 6.89 -1.14
CA PRO A 41 -5.51 6.56 -2.41
C PRO A 41 -6.56 6.37 -3.52
N PHE A 42 -6.18 6.73 -4.75
CA PHE A 42 -7.01 6.45 -5.92
C PHE A 42 -7.06 4.94 -6.19
N PRO A 43 -8.22 4.40 -6.64
CA PRO A 43 -8.32 3.01 -7.03
C PRO A 43 -7.30 2.62 -8.11
N ASP A 44 -6.74 1.41 -8.01
CA ASP A 44 -5.77 0.86 -8.97
C ASP A 44 -6.20 -0.49 -9.55
N ASP A 45 -5.40 -1.02 -10.47
CA ASP A 45 -5.72 -2.26 -11.20
C ASP A 45 -5.81 -3.52 -10.31
N THR A 46 -5.50 -3.39 -9.01
CA THR A 46 -5.69 -4.44 -8.01
C THR A 46 -7.05 -4.38 -7.33
N ASP A 47 -7.80 -3.29 -7.47
CA ASP A 47 -9.13 -3.11 -6.92
C ASP A 47 -10.23 -3.77 -7.79
N PRO A 48 -11.39 -4.12 -7.19
CA PRO A 48 -12.54 -4.63 -7.94
C PRO A 48 -13.04 -3.64 -9.01
N GLN A 49 -13.53 -4.17 -10.14
CA GLN A 49 -14.05 -3.34 -11.24
C GLN A 49 -15.18 -2.39 -10.80
N GLU A 50 -16.03 -2.81 -9.87
CA GLU A 50 -17.08 -1.96 -9.29
C GLU A 50 -16.52 -0.68 -8.63
N VAL A 51 -15.36 -0.78 -7.98
CA VAL A 51 -14.69 0.36 -7.34
C VAL A 51 -14.12 1.31 -8.40
N GLN A 52 -13.56 0.74 -9.47
CA GLN A 52 -13.06 1.50 -10.62
C GLN A 52 -14.19 2.28 -11.31
N ASP A 53 -15.31 1.61 -11.58
CA ASP A 53 -16.48 2.21 -12.24
C ASP A 53 -17.09 3.32 -11.38
N ALA A 54 -17.13 3.16 -10.06
CA ALA A 54 -17.60 4.19 -9.13
C ALA A 54 -16.69 5.43 -9.08
N ALA A 55 -15.39 5.27 -9.38
CA ALA A 55 -14.43 6.37 -9.38
C ALA A 55 -14.32 7.09 -10.72
N ASP A 56 -14.77 6.49 -11.83
CA ASP A 56 -14.74 7.11 -13.15
C ASP A 56 -15.88 8.15 -13.29
N PRO A 57 -15.56 9.45 -13.42
CA PRO A 57 -16.57 10.50 -13.60
C PRO A 57 -17.35 10.39 -14.92
N ASN A 58 -16.94 9.53 -15.84
CA ASN A 58 -17.60 9.27 -17.12
C ASN A 58 -18.23 7.88 -17.21
N ALA A 59 -18.21 7.07 -16.14
CA ALA A 59 -18.92 5.79 -16.13
C ALA A 59 -20.42 6.05 -16.29
N GLU A 60 -20.97 5.74 -17.47
CA GLU A 60 -22.40 5.80 -17.70
C GLU A 60 -23.08 4.80 -16.77
N THR A 61 -24.04 5.28 -15.97
CA THR A 61 -24.85 4.47 -15.06
C THR A 61 -25.70 3.49 -15.87
N THR A 62 -25.13 2.35 -16.28
CA THR A 62 -25.90 1.21 -16.78
C THR A 62 -26.46 0.43 -15.58
N THR A 63 -27.28 1.09 -14.76
CA THR A 63 -28.12 0.40 -13.80
C THR A 63 -29.24 -0.27 -14.59
N GLY A 64 -29.08 -1.58 -14.79
CA GLY A 64 -30.09 -2.44 -15.40
C GLY A 64 -31.43 -2.33 -14.67
N GLU A 65 -32.44 -1.98 -15.45
CA GLU A 65 -33.83 -2.33 -15.17
C GLU A 65 -33.91 -3.86 -15.08
N GLU A 66 -34.24 -4.39 -13.90
CA GLU A 66 -34.80 -5.74 -13.79
C GLU A 66 -36.19 -5.62 -13.16
N GLU A 67 -37.21 -5.82 -14.02
CA GLU A 67 -38.62 -6.05 -13.66
C GLU A 67 -38.85 -7.43 -13.01
#